data_AF-A0A7G6WY20-F1
#
_entry.id   AF-A0A7G6WY20-F1
#
_cell.length_a   1.000
_cell.length_b   1.000
_cell.length_c   1.000
_cell.angle_alpha   90.00
_cell.angle_beta   90.00
_cell.angle_gamma   90.00
#
_symmetry.space_group_name_H-M   'P 1'
#
loop_
_entity.id
_entity.type
_entity.pdbx_description
1 polymer ?
#
loop_
_entity_poly.entity_id
_entity_poly.type
_entity_poly.pdbx_seq_one_letter_code
_entity_poly.pdbx_strand_id
1 'polypeptide(L)'
;MNRPLRLIGTLALVAAPVLAALPAHATTPTPNPTASKPTAGKPTTSKPTRSKPTYVYTPYTPPDYKADRERAHADAKSYLDNVAAKLGDPGIWVDSAVTKLSASEVAELDRAVKSAAAPMRIAVIPASAINTAPKGSYRTQLAWEGEEIASQLYDRVGVEGVYAVLVDARSESDGRGFNAVQHADKGPTYHVGDAVDEAVDCCAPDYDGILTRFVQRAQVIDEPFFIDAAPYAGGAAGVAFLWWGGTTLSARRARRRDEKNHLEVSVPVLNEEIIALSQQVSELPTTSDPEQSKVSKDVLDTVEKARHRLDEAKGDEDTEAVATLLGSARYGMVCLEALRAGKPIPEPTPPCFFDPRHGPSTAAVEWAPEGGSAREVQVCTACAARAAAKQEPEIRMVMLRDRPRPYWTLGEELASYMDGYWSQGDGKRWWFPDQDARRAGEAMRSRWRSRRAGARLSSFSDSVGTAISSRSSSSSYGSYDNDNDNDNRSSWSSGSSRRRSYSSRTRSSGGGSSRRSSRRSGGSRGF
;
A
#
# COMPACT_ATOMS: atom_id res chain seq x y z
N MET A 1 43.10 -2.03 24.87
CA MET A 1 42.10 -1.06 25.39
C MET A 1 40.75 -1.76 25.44
N ASN A 2 40.15 -1.89 26.62
CA ASN A 2 38.98 -2.74 26.84
C ASN A 2 37.67 -1.98 26.61
N ARG A 3 36.70 -2.60 25.92
CA ARG A 3 35.27 -2.29 26.01
C ARG A 3 34.45 -3.57 25.88
N PRO A 4 33.69 -4.00 26.91
CA PRO A 4 32.83 -5.18 26.83
C PRO A 4 31.44 -4.85 26.27
N LEU A 5 30.86 -5.78 25.50
CA LEU A 5 29.42 -5.80 25.22
C LEU A 5 28.65 -6.11 26.52
N ARG A 6 27.47 -5.50 26.68
CA ARG A 6 26.46 -5.95 27.66
C ARG A 6 25.27 -6.55 26.95
N LEU A 7 24.98 -7.82 27.25
CA LEU A 7 23.65 -8.39 27.07
C LEU A 7 22.67 -7.71 28.04
N ILE A 8 21.42 -7.54 27.61
CA ILE A 8 20.26 -7.64 28.50
C ILE A 8 19.22 -8.50 27.76
N GLY A 9 18.91 -9.65 28.34
CA GLY A 9 17.66 -10.37 28.05
C GLY A 9 16.79 -10.34 29.30
N THR A 10 15.47 -10.37 29.12
CA THR A 10 14.51 -10.48 30.22
C THR A 10 13.40 -11.46 29.84
N LEU A 11 13.42 -12.62 30.48
CA LEU A 11 12.30 -13.56 30.54
C LEU A 11 11.27 -13.02 31.55
N ALA A 12 9.98 -13.26 31.29
CA ALA A 12 8.94 -13.19 32.32
C ALA A 12 7.87 -14.26 32.06
N LEU A 13 7.79 -15.21 33.00
CA LEU A 13 6.80 -16.30 33.09
C LEU A 13 5.82 -15.95 34.25
N VAL A 14 4.95 -16.89 34.65
CA VAL A 14 3.97 -16.81 35.79
C VAL A 14 2.61 -16.17 35.43
N ALA A 15 1.44 -16.72 35.78
CA ALA A 15 1.03 -18.08 36.19
C ALA A 15 -0.52 -18.20 36.14
N ALA A 16 -1.05 -19.42 36.32
CA ALA A 16 -2.49 -19.70 36.47
C ALA A 16 -2.81 -20.39 37.83
N PRO A 17 -4.03 -20.20 38.37
CA PRO A 17 -4.72 -21.15 39.26
C PRO A 17 -6.11 -21.53 38.68
N VAL A 18 -6.53 -22.80 38.55
CA VAL A 18 -6.86 -23.87 39.55
C VAL A 18 -8.30 -23.80 40.11
N LEU A 19 -8.98 -24.95 40.07
CA LEU A 19 -10.40 -25.22 40.45
C LEU A 19 -10.65 -25.33 41.96
N ALA A 20 -11.89 -25.02 42.38
CA ALA A 20 -12.70 -25.65 43.45
C ALA A 20 -14.07 -24.93 43.54
N ALA A 21 -15.19 -25.43 44.10
CA ALA A 21 -15.74 -26.79 44.29
C ALA A 21 -17.25 -26.62 44.66
N LEU A 22 -18.07 -27.69 44.58
CA LEU A 22 -19.49 -27.70 45.01
C LEU A 22 -19.63 -27.62 46.56
N PRO A 23 -20.84 -27.31 47.07
CA PRO A 23 -21.61 -28.41 47.65
C PRO A 23 -23.12 -28.39 47.35
N ALA A 24 -23.76 -29.54 47.49
CA ALA A 24 -25.22 -29.72 47.50
C ALA A 24 -25.71 -29.92 48.94
N HIS A 25 -27.00 -29.68 49.19
CA HIS A 25 -27.78 -30.44 50.19
C HIS A 25 -29.28 -30.40 49.86
N ALA A 26 -29.97 -31.49 50.16
CA ALA A 26 -31.43 -31.67 50.04
C ALA A 26 -32.02 -31.95 51.42
N THR A 27 -33.33 -31.77 51.60
CA THR A 27 -34.25 -32.77 52.21
C THR A 27 -35.74 -32.38 52.16
N THR A 28 -36.57 -33.41 52.06
CA THR A 28 -38.05 -33.51 52.26
C THR A 28 -38.36 -33.71 53.79
N PRO A 29 -39.50 -34.25 54.35
CA PRO A 29 -40.69 -34.94 53.76
C PRO A 29 -42.09 -34.90 54.50
N THR A 30 -43.11 -35.54 53.86
CA THR A 30 -44.29 -36.30 54.44
C THR A 30 -45.39 -35.61 55.31
N PRO A 31 -46.51 -36.29 55.73
CA PRO A 31 -47.34 -37.43 55.20
C PRO A 31 -48.88 -37.08 55.04
N ASN A 32 -49.76 -37.76 54.27
CA ASN A 32 -50.49 -39.06 54.44
C ASN A 32 -51.47 -39.15 55.67
N PRO A 33 -52.54 -40.02 55.77
CA PRO A 33 -53.17 -40.99 54.82
C PRO A 33 -54.74 -41.26 54.90
N THR A 34 -55.23 -42.20 54.07
CA THR A 34 -56.32 -43.23 54.25
C THR A 34 -57.86 -42.96 54.30
N ALA A 35 -58.49 -43.46 53.22
CA ALA A 35 -59.73 -44.26 53.02
C ALA A 35 -60.64 -44.79 54.17
N SER A 36 -61.94 -44.97 53.83
CA SER A 36 -62.85 -46.00 54.37
C SER A 36 -63.98 -46.38 53.36
N LYS A 37 -64.69 -47.50 53.59
CA LYS A 37 -65.65 -48.16 52.66
C LYS A 37 -66.84 -48.74 53.45
N PRO A 38 -68.07 -48.80 52.89
CA PRO A 38 -68.95 -49.94 53.17
C PRO A 38 -69.71 -50.49 51.94
N THR A 39 -70.57 -51.48 52.15
CA THR A 39 -71.13 -52.43 51.17
C THR A 39 -72.66 -52.38 50.98
N ALA A 40 -73.09 -52.79 49.78
CA ALA A 40 -74.34 -53.48 49.44
C ALA A 40 -75.73 -52.76 49.53
N GLY A 41 -76.48 -52.81 48.42
CA GLY A 41 -77.91 -52.49 48.32
C GLY A 41 -78.47 -52.94 46.94
N LYS A 42 -79.64 -53.58 46.90
CA LYS A 42 -80.27 -54.20 45.70
C LYS A 42 -81.41 -53.27 45.15
N PRO A 43 -82.24 -53.61 44.13
CA PRO A 43 -82.46 -52.70 42.99
C PRO A 43 -83.93 -52.32 42.70
N THR A 44 -84.19 -51.20 42.02
CA THR A 44 -85.49 -50.96 41.34
C THR A 44 -85.43 -49.99 40.15
N THR A 45 -85.70 -50.54 38.95
CA THR A 45 -86.54 -49.99 37.86
C THR A 45 -86.58 -48.47 37.57
N SER A 46 -86.04 -48.08 36.41
CA SER A 46 -86.86 -47.57 35.27
C SER A 46 -86.02 -47.49 33.97
N LYS A 47 -86.68 -47.49 32.81
CA LYS A 47 -86.11 -47.72 31.45
C LYS A 47 -86.38 -46.47 30.55
N PRO A 48 -85.83 -46.37 29.33
CA PRO A 48 -84.57 -45.69 29.07
C PRO A 48 -84.72 -44.42 28.19
N THR A 49 -83.99 -43.35 28.50
CA THR A 49 -83.72 -42.27 27.54
C THR A 49 -82.50 -42.62 26.69
N ARG A 50 -82.61 -42.47 25.36
CA ARG A 50 -81.52 -42.78 24.40
C ARG A 50 -80.25 -41.99 24.75
N SER A 51 -79.18 -42.70 25.11
CA SER A 51 -77.82 -42.12 25.10
C SER A 51 -77.40 -41.86 23.65
N LYS A 52 -76.80 -40.69 23.41
CA LYS A 52 -76.10 -40.39 22.15
C LYS A 52 -74.87 -41.32 22.05
N PRO A 53 -74.46 -41.76 20.84
CA PRO A 53 -73.22 -42.52 20.70
C PRO A 53 -72.04 -41.65 21.15
N THR A 54 -71.35 -42.08 22.21
CA THR A 54 -70.10 -41.45 22.65
C THR A 54 -69.03 -41.78 21.62
N TYR A 55 -68.68 -40.81 20.78
CA TYR A 55 -67.45 -40.89 20.00
C TYR A 55 -66.28 -40.96 20.98
N VAL A 56 -65.58 -42.08 21.00
CA VAL A 56 -64.30 -42.20 21.70
C VAL A 56 -63.30 -41.38 20.91
N TYR A 57 -63.08 -40.13 21.34
CA TYR A 57 -62.04 -39.28 20.80
C TYR A 57 -60.70 -39.86 21.26
N THR A 58 -60.02 -40.61 20.40
CA THR A 58 -58.61 -40.93 20.62
C THR A 58 -57.86 -39.59 20.70
N PRO A 59 -57.13 -39.31 21.80
CA PRO A 59 -56.41 -38.05 21.92
C PRO A 59 -55.37 -37.97 20.80
N TYR A 60 -55.45 -36.92 19.98
CA TYR A 60 -54.44 -36.62 18.98
C TYR A 60 -53.14 -36.26 19.69
N THR A 61 -52.21 -37.20 19.76
CA THR A 61 -50.83 -36.92 20.18
C THR A 61 -50.16 -36.11 19.08
N PRO A 62 -49.69 -34.87 19.35
CA PRO A 62 -48.95 -34.11 18.35
C PRO A 62 -47.69 -34.87 17.92
N PRO A 63 -47.34 -34.91 16.62
CA PRO A 63 -46.11 -35.56 16.18
C PRO A 63 -44.87 -34.92 16.84
N ASP A 64 -43.98 -35.74 17.39
CA ASP A 64 -42.68 -35.29 17.87
C ASP A 64 -41.71 -35.18 16.69
N TYR A 65 -41.89 -34.10 15.92
CA TYR A 65 -41.05 -33.77 14.77
C TYR A 65 -39.56 -33.67 15.12
N LYS A 66 -39.19 -33.42 16.39
CA LYS A 66 -37.79 -33.37 16.82
C LYS A 66 -37.23 -34.78 16.91
N ALA A 67 -37.90 -35.68 17.65
CA ALA A 67 -37.46 -37.06 17.78
C ALA A 67 -37.55 -37.85 16.46
N ASP A 68 -38.54 -37.54 15.60
CA ASP A 68 -38.62 -38.12 14.25
C ASP A 68 -37.44 -37.70 13.37
N ARG A 69 -37.04 -36.42 13.43
CA ARG A 69 -35.86 -35.91 12.69
C ARG A 69 -34.56 -36.49 13.24
N GLU A 70 -34.43 -36.64 14.56
CA GLU A 70 -33.26 -37.27 15.19
C GLU A 70 -33.12 -38.75 14.78
N ARG A 71 -34.23 -39.49 14.67
CA ARG A 71 -34.25 -40.85 14.10
C ARG A 71 -33.85 -40.86 12.62
N ALA A 72 -34.49 -40.05 11.78
CA ALA A 72 -34.17 -40.00 10.35
C ALA A 72 -32.70 -39.61 10.08
N HIS A 73 -32.11 -38.75 10.93
CA HIS A 73 -30.70 -38.41 10.85
C HIS A 73 -29.78 -39.57 11.33
N ALA A 74 -30.21 -40.40 12.27
CA ALA A 74 -29.50 -41.61 12.64
C ALA A 74 -29.56 -42.66 11.52
N ASP A 75 -30.72 -42.85 10.89
CA ASP A 75 -30.91 -43.74 9.74
C ASP A 75 -30.01 -43.30 8.57
N ALA A 76 -29.94 -41.99 8.27
CA ALA A 76 -29.05 -41.42 7.26
C ALA A 76 -27.55 -41.63 7.58
N LYS A 77 -27.16 -41.62 8.87
CA LYS A 77 -25.79 -41.96 9.29
C LYS A 77 -25.47 -43.43 9.00
N SER A 78 -26.34 -44.35 9.43
CA SER A 78 -26.17 -45.78 9.16
C SER A 78 -26.20 -46.10 7.66
N TYR A 79 -26.94 -45.35 6.85
CA TYR A 79 -26.84 -45.44 5.40
C TYR A 79 -25.44 -45.04 4.90
N LEU A 80 -24.93 -43.86 5.25
CA LEU A 80 -23.57 -43.45 4.84
C LEU A 80 -22.45 -44.36 5.38
N ASP A 81 -22.62 -44.95 6.57
CA ASP A 81 -21.68 -45.95 7.10
C ASP A 81 -21.59 -47.17 6.16
N ASN A 82 -22.71 -47.61 5.59
CA ASN A 82 -22.74 -48.69 4.60
C ASN A 82 -22.15 -48.26 3.25
N VAL A 83 -22.36 -47.01 2.81
CA VAL A 83 -21.75 -46.46 1.58
C VAL A 83 -20.23 -46.38 1.72
N ALA A 84 -19.72 -45.86 2.85
CA ALA A 84 -18.31 -45.78 3.15
C ALA A 84 -17.64 -47.17 3.13
N ALA A 85 -18.30 -48.19 3.68
CA ALA A 85 -17.82 -49.58 3.64
C ALA A 85 -17.75 -50.17 2.21
N LYS A 86 -18.36 -49.54 1.20
CA LYS A 86 -18.20 -49.89 -0.23
C LYS A 86 -17.13 -49.08 -0.96
N LEU A 87 -16.67 -47.97 -0.36
CA LEU A 87 -15.69 -47.04 -0.93
C LEU A 87 -14.36 -47.04 -0.15
N GLY A 88 -13.99 -48.18 0.45
CA GLY A 88 -12.68 -48.36 1.08
C GLY A 88 -11.53 -48.11 0.09
N ASP A 89 -11.63 -48.70 -1.10
CA ASP A 89 -10.73 -48.45 -2.22
C ASP A 89 -11.25 -47.33 -3.14
N PRO A 90 -10.39 -46.64 -3.91
CA PRO A 90 -10.81 -45.71 -4.94
C PRO A 90 -11.74 -46.35 -5.98
N GLY A 91 -12.77 -45.63 -6.41
CA GLY A 91 -13.81 -46.14 -7.28
C GLY A 91 -15.13 -45.38 -7.16
N ILE A 92 -16.14 -45.84 -7.90
CA ILE A 92 -17.51 -45.31 -7.82
C ILE A 92 -18.47 -46.36 -7.27
N TRP A 93 -19.39 -45.92 -6.41
CA TRP A 93 -20.50 -46.73 -5.93
C TRP A 93 -21.83 -46.03 -6.22
N VAL A 94 -22.79 -46.78 -6.76
CA VAL A 94 -24.12 -46.29 -7.13
C VAL A 94 -25.16 -47.14 -6.40
N ASP A 95 -26.09 -46.50 -5.70
CA ASP A 95 -27.20 -47.19 -5.04
C ASP A 95 -28.22 -47.72 -6.08
N SER A 96 -28.77 -48.91 -5.82
CA SER A 96 -29.69 -49.59 -6.75
C SER A 96 -31.03 -48.88 -6.97
N ALA A 97 -31.39 -47.90 -6.14
CA ALA A 97 -32.55 -47.05 -6.34
C ALA A 97 -32.33 -45.94 -7.39
N VAL A 98 -31.07 -45.63 -7.75
CA VAL A 98 -30.73 -44.66 -8.79
C VAL A 98 -30.79 -45.34 -10.15
N THR A 99 -31.74 -44.95 -11.00
CA THR A 99 -32.01 -45.59 -12.29
C THR A 99 -31.48 -44.82 -13.51
N LYS A 100 -30.76 -43.72 -13.28
CA LYS A 100 -30.27 -42.79 -14.32
C LYS A 100 -28.92 -43.15 -14.93
N LEU A 101 -28.20 -44.10 -14.34
CA LEU A 101 -26.94 -44.62 -14.85
C LEU A 101 -27.12 -46.10 -15.21
N SER A 102 -26.71 -46.49 -16.41
CA SER A 102 -26.65 -47.88 -16.85
C SER A 102 -25.46 -48.61 -16.23
N ALA A 103 -25.54 -49.94 -16.16
CA ALA A 103 -24.44 -50.76 -15.68
C ALA A 103 -23.16 -50.63 -16.52
N SER A 104 -23.28 -50.26 -17.80
CA SER A 104 -22.17 -49.96 -18.71
C SER A 104 -21.47 -48.65 -18.34
N GLU A 105 -22.22 -47.56 -18.16
CA GLU A 105 -21.69 -46.23 -17.78
C GLU A 105 -21.00 -46.32 -16.40
N VAL A 106 -21.62 -46.96 -15.41
CA VAL A 106 -21.01 -47.18 -14.09
C VAL A 106 -19.69 -47.97 -14.21
N ALA A 107 -19.60 -48.97 -15.09
CA ALA A 107 -18.39 -49.75 -15.31
C ALA A 107 -17.32 -48.99 -16.14
N GLU A 108 -17.69 -47.92 -16.86
CA GLU A 108 -16.77 -47.01 -17.55
C GLU A 108 -16.22 -45.96 -16.58
N LEU A 109 -17.10 -45.32 -15.82
CA LEU A 109 -16.77 -44.38 -14.75
C LEU A 109 -15.87 -45.03 -13.69
N ASP A 110 -16.16 -46.25 -13.23
CA ASP A 110 -15.33 -46.96 -12.25
C ASP A 110 -13.89 -47.18 -12.74
N ARG A 111 -13.73 -47.51 -14.03
CA ARG A 111 -12.42 -47.64 -14.66
C ARG A 111 -11.71 -46.28 -14.76
N ALA A 112 -12.42 -45.23 -15.15
CA ALA A 112 -11.87 -43.88 -15.23
C ALA A 112 -11.37 -43.41 -13.85
N VAL A 113 -12.21 -43.51 -12.82
CA VAL A 113 -11.93 -43.17 -11.42
C VAL A 113 -10.72 -43.94 -10.88
N LYS A 114 -10.65 -45.26 -11.13
CA LYS A 114 -9.50 -46.10 -10.69
C LYS A 114 -8.21 -45.85 -11.46
N SER A 115 -8.29 -45.26 -12.65
CA SER A 115 -7.13 -44.88 -13.47
C SER A 115 -6.65 -43.44 -13.25
N ALA A 116 -7.43 -42.63 -12.51
CA ALA A 116 -7.13 -41.22 -12.30
C ALA A 116 -5.89 -41.01 -11.42
N ALA A 117 -5.18 -39.90 -11.61
CA ALA A 117 -4.00 -39.58 -10.80
C ALA A 117 -4.33 -39.26 -9.33
N ALA A 118 -5.53 -38.75 -9.06
CA ALA A 118 -6.04 -38.52 -7.72
C ALA A 118 -6.82 -39.75 -7.20
N PRO A 119 -6.61 -40.18 -5.94
CA PRO A 119 -7.38 -41.28 -5.34
C PRO A 119 -8.81 -40.81 -5.03
N MET A 120 -9.70 -41.01 -6.00
CA MET A 120 -11.10 -40.55 -5.97
C MET A 120 -12.06 -41.63 -5.44
N ARG A 121 -13.02 -41.21 -4.62
CA ARG A 121 -14.13 -42.03 -4.09
C ARG A 121 -15.45 -41.32 -4.35
N ILE A 122 -16.29 -41.91 -5.19
CA ILE A 122 -17.52 -41.26 -5.68
C ILE A 122 -18.74 -42.08 -5.24
N ALA A 123 -19.70 -41.44 -4.58
CA ALA A 123 -20.98 -42.05 -4.21
C ALA A 123 -22.14 -41.40 -4.98
N VAL A 124 -22.99 -42.21 -5.62
CA VAL A 124 -24.25 -41.75 -6.24
C VAL A 124 -25.41 -42.33 -5.45
N ILE A 125 -26.19 -41.47 -4.80
CA ILE A 125 -27.17 -41.86 -3.77
C ILE A 125 -28.53 -41.19 -3.99
N PRO A 126 -29.66 -41.87 -3.69
CA PRO A 126 -30.97 -41.26 -3.78
C PRO A 126 -31.19 -40.31 -2.60
N ALA A 127 -31.78 -39.14 -2.86
CA ALA A 127 -32.13 -38.18 -1.81
C ALA A 127 -33.03 -38.77 -0.71
N SER A 128 -33.81 -39.80 -1.03
CA SER A 128 -34.66 -40.52 -0.08
C SER A 128 -33.89 -41.25 1.02
N ALA A 129 -32.65 -41.69 0.78
CA ALA A 129 -31.83 -42.39 1.76
C ALA A 129 -31.29 -41.48 2.89
N ILE A 130 -31.24 -40.17 2.64
CA ILE A 130 -30.73 -39.15 3.56
C ILE A 130 -31.75 -38.06 3.87
N ASN A 131 -33.03 -38.27 3.54
CA ASN A 131 -34.10 -37.29 3.76
C ASN A 131 -34.55 -37.29 5.23
N THR A 132 -34.33 -36.17 5.91
CA THR A 132 -34.74 -35.93 7.30
C THR A 132 -36.07 -35.18 7.44
N ALA A 133 -36.71 -34.83 6.31
CA ALA A 133 -38.01 -34.17 6.33
C ALA A 133 -39.10 -35.05 6.96
N PRO A 134 -40.06 -34.47 7.72
CA PRO A 134 -41.16 -35.23 8.30
C PRO A 134 -41.95 -36.03 7.25
N LYS A 135 -42.43 -37.22 7.62
CA LYS A 135 -43.24 -38.07 6.73
C LYS A 135 -44.48 -37.32 6.27
N GLY A 136 -44.65 -37.19 4.95
CA GLY A 136 -45.72 -36.39 4.33
C GLY A 136 -45.31 -34.96 3.95
N SER A 137 -44.08 -34.52 4.23
CA SER A 137 -43.52 -33.29 3.68
C SER A 137 -43.42 -33.34 2.15
N TYR A 138 -43.78 -32.24 1.49
CA TYR A 138 -43.56 -32.02 0.06
C TYR A 138 -42.16 -31.46 -0.25
N ARG A 139 -41.40 -31.06 0.79
CA ARG A 139 -40.00 -30.62 0.68
C ARG A 139 -39.07 -31.73 1.15
N THR A 140 -38.07 -32.04 0.36
CA THR A 140 -36.89 -32.79 0.79
C THR A 140 -36.07 -31.90 1.73
N GLN A 141 -35.50 -32.49 2.78
CA GLN A 141 -34.51 -31.84 3.64
C GLN A 141 -33.41 -32.87 3.88
N LEU A 142 -32.22 -32.65 3.32
CA LEU A 142 -31.13 -33.62 3.43
C LEU A 142 -30.53 -33.58 4.85
N ALA A 143 -29.93 -34.70 5.29
CA ALA A 143 -29.18 -34.76 6.54
C ALA A 143 -27.91 -33.89 6.49
N TRP A 144 -27.32 -33.75 5.30
CA TRP A 144 -26.16 -32.91 4.99
C TRP A 144 -26.35 -32.30 3.60
N GLU A 145 -25.84 -31.08 3.40
CA GLU A 145 -25.96 -30.30 2.16
C GLU A 145 -24.61 -29.66 1.83
N GLY A 146 -24.33 -29.40 0.55
CA GLY A 146 -23.04 -28.84 0.12
C GLY A 146 -21.88 -29.83 0.27
N GLU A 147 -20.65 -29.31 0.37
CA GLU A 147 -19.42 -30.06 0.60
C GLU A 147 -19.46 -30.99 1.84
N GLU A 148 -20.24 -30.64 2.87
CA GLU A 148 -20.35 -31.40 4.12
C GLU A 148 -20.74 -32.87 3.87
N ILE A 149 -21.56 -33.18 2.86
CA ILE A 149 -21.94 -34.57 2.59
C ILE A 149 -20.75 -35.42 2.09
N ALA A 150 -19.79 -34.80 1.41
CA ALA A 150 -18.58 -35.46 0.94
C ALA A 150 -17.54 -35.56 2.08
N SER A 151 -17.45 -34.55 2.95
CA SER A 151 -16.68 -34.61 4.21
C SER A 151 -17.17 -35.75 5.12
N GLN A 152 -18.49 -35.94 5.24
CA GLN A 152 -19.08 -37.04 6.00
C GLN A 152 -18.76 -38.43 5.42
N LEU A 153 -18.46 -38.53 4.12
CA LEU A 153 -17.96 -39.77 3.52
C LEU A 153 -16.48 -39.98 3.88
N TYR A 154 -15.66 -38.93 3.83
CA TYR A 154 -14.26 -38.97 4.29
C TYR A 154 -14.13 -39.39 5.75
N ASP A 155 -14.91 -38.79 6.66
CA ASP A 155 -14.91 -39.09 8.11
C ASP A 155 -15.14 -40.58 8.43
N ARG A 156 -15.79 -41.32 7.52
CA ARG A 156 -16.11 -42.74 7.66
C ARG A 156 -15.11 -43.67 7.00
N VAL A 157 -14.53 -43.28 5.86
CA VAL A 157 -13.51 -44.08 5.16
C VAL A 157 -12.13 -43.87 5.82
N GLY A 158 -11.84 -42.66 6.30
CA GLY A 158 -10.66 -42.36 7.13
C GLY A 158 -9.32 -42.38 6.40
N VAL A 159 -9.30 -42.15 5.08
CA VAL A 159 -8.08 -42.14 4.25
C VAL A 159 -8.02 -40.93 3.34
N GLU A 160 -6.83 -40.44 3.04
CA GLU A 160 -6.62 -39.28 2.16
C GLU A 160 -7.17 -39.54 0.74
N GLY A 161 -7.70 -38.49 0.12
CA GLY A 161 -8.17 -38.51 -1.26
C GLY A 161 -9.23 -37.48 -1.59
N VAL A 162 -9.81 -37.64 -2.78
CA VAL A 162 -10.91 -36.81 -3.29
C VAL A 162 -12.21 -37.58 -3.06
N TYR A 163 -13.17 -36.94 -2.41
CA TYR A 163 -14.48 -37.51 -2.08
C TYR A 163 -15.55 -36.73 -2.82
N ALA A 164 -16.41 -37.41 -3.56
CA ALA A 164 -17.52 -36.79 -4.28
C ALA A 164 -18.82 -37.53 -4.02
N VAL A 165 -19.92 -36.78 -3.91
CA VAL A 165 -21.26 -37.33 -3.72
C VAL A 165 -22.21 -36.66 -4.70
N LEU A 166 -22.94 -37.48 -5.47
CA LEU A 166 -24.03 -37.05 -6.33
C LEU A 166 -25.36 -37.51 -5.72
N VAL A 167 -26.18 -36.54 -5.29
CA VAL A 167 -27.50 -36.80 -4.69
C VAL A 167 -28.59 -36.72 -5.76
N ASP A 168 -29.21 -37.86 -6.06
CA ASP A 168 -30.33 -38.00 -7.00
C ASP A 168 -31.64 -37.48 -6.36
N ALA A 169 -32.06 -36.27 -6.75
CA ALA A 169 -33.10 -35.49 -6.09
C ALA A 169 -33.96 -34.70 -7.09
N ARG A 170 -35.30 -34.86 -7.05
CA ARG A 170 -36.32 -34.34 -8.01
C ARG A 170 -36.21 -32.87 -8.48
N SER A 171 -35.38 -32.06 -7.84
CA SER A 171 -34.98 -30.70 -8.25
C SER A 171 -33.65 -30.68 -9.04
N GLU A 172 -33.42 -31.69 -9.89
CA GLU A 172 -32.14 -32.01 -10.55
C GLU A 172 -31.60 -30.95 -11.53
N SER A 173 -32.46 -30.08 -12.08
CA SER A 173 -32.20 -29.31 -13.31
C SER A 173 -30.97 -28.39 -13.29
N ASP A 174 -30.44 -28.09 -12.10
CA ASP A 174 -29.40 -27.09 -11.89
C ASP A 174 -28.16 -27.71 -11.19
N GLY A 175 -27.95 -29.03 -11.30
CA GLY A 175 -26.73 -29.73 -10.82
C GLY A 175 -26.50 -29.79 -9.30
N ARG A 176 -27.33 -29.10 -8.50
CA ARG A 176 -27.25 -28.90 -7.02
C ARG A 176 -27.08 -30.15 -6.14
N GLY A 177 -27.12 -31.36 -6.70
CA GLY A 177 -26.86 -32.60 -5.99
C GLY A 177 -25.39 -33.04 -5.96
N PHE A 178 -24.52 -32.48 -6.82
CA PHE A 178 -23.13 -32.90 -6.93
C PHE A 178 -22.20 -32.01 -6.09
N ASN A 179 -21.43 -32.62 -5.19
CA ASN A 179 -20.52 -31.93 -4.27
C ASN A 179 -19.26 -32.78 -4.09
N ALA A 180 -18.09 -32.15 -3.97
CA ALA A 180 -16.83 -32.87 -3.75
C ALA A 180 -15.85 -32.07 -2.86
N VAL A 181 -15.00 -32.79 -2.14
CA VAL A 181 -13.94 -32.25 -1.27
C VAL A 181 -12.64 -33.03 -1.46
N GLN A 182 -11.51 -32.38 -1.16
CA GLN A 182 -10.23 -33.07 -1.00
C GLN A 182 -9.81 -33.07 0.47
N HIS A 183 -9.41 -34.23 0.97
CA HIS A 183 -8.70 -34.36 2.24
C HIS A 183 -7.32 -34.95 2.00
N ALA A 184 -6.28 -34.17 2.28
CA ALA A 184 -4.88 -34.60 2.24
C ALA A 184 -4.06 -33.80 3.25
N ASP A 185 -3.40 -34.47 4.19
CA ASP A 185 -2.39 -33.88 5.07
C ASP A 185 -1.05 -33.78 4.33
N LYS A 186 -0.77 -34.71 3.40
CA LYS A 186 0.49 -34.77 2.64
C LYS A 186 0.29 -35.23 1.20
N GLY A 187 0.27 -34.29 0.25
CA GLY A 187 0.23 -34.61 -1.18
C GLY A 187 0.03 -33.38 -2.05
N PRO A 188 -0.10 -33.55 -3.38
CA PRO A 188 -0.59 -32.51 -4.25
C PRO A 188 -2.06 -32.16 -3.93
N THR A 189 -2.38 -30.88 -3.92
CA THR A 189 -3.73 -30.37 -4.05
C THR A 189 -4.23 -30.57 -5.48
N TYR A 190 -5.53 -30.78 -5.67
CA TYR A 190 -6.17 -30.92 -6.98
C TYR A 190 -7.31 -29.90 -7.12
N HIS A 191 -7.67 -29.57 -8.36
CA HIS A 191 -8.77 -28.65 -8.68
C HIS A 191 -10.17 -29.25 -8.42
N VAL A 192 -10.47 -29.67 -7.19
CA VAL A 192 -11.74 -30.36 -6.87
C VAL A 192 -12.94 -29.41 -6.91
N GLY A 193 -12.80 -28.17 -6.39
CA GLY A 193 -13.86 -27.15 -6.46
C GLY A 193 -14.18 -26.78 -7.91
N ASP A 194 -13.17 -26.29 -8.66
CA ASP A 194 -13.32 -25.98 -10.10
C ASP A 194 -13.88 -27.17 -10.91
N ALA A 195 -13.52 -28.41 -10.55
CA ALA A 195 -14.02 -29.60 -11.23
C ALA A 195 -15.51 -29.88 -10.97
N VAL A 196 -16.06 -29.49 -9.80
CA VAL A 196 -17.50 -29.55 -9.54
C VAL A 196 -18.23 -28.52 -10.39
N ASP A 197 -17.75 -27.27 -10.37
CA ASP A 197 -18.36 -26.18 -11.15
C ASP A 197 -18.31 -26.48 -12.65
N GLU A 198 -17.14 -26.83 -13.20
CA GLU A 198 -16.98 -27.20 -14.62
C GLU A 198 -17.83 -28.43 -15.02
N ALA A 199 -18.05 -29.38 -14.12
CA ALA A 199 -18.86 -30.56 -14.39
C ALA A 199 -20.35 -30.24 -14.41
N VAL A 200 -20.82 -29.43 -13.45
CA VAL A 200 -22.21 -28.99 -13.36
C VAL A 200 -22.57 -28.09 -14.54
N ASP A 201 -21.78 -27.04 -14.81
CA ASP A 201 -22.07 -26.07 -15.88
C ASP A 201 -22.04 -26.69 -17.29
N CYS A 202 -21.16 -27.68 -17.51
CA CYS A 202 -21.01 -28.31 -18.82
C CYS A 202 -22.07 -29.38 -19.09
N CYS A 203 -22.47 -30.15 -18.07
CA CYS A 203 -23.12 -31.44 -18.29
C CYS A 203 -24.45 -31.64 -17.54
N ALA A 204 -24.87 -30.77 -16.62
CA ALA A 204 -26.16 -30.95 -15.96
C ALA A 204 -27.34 -30.93 -16.94
N PRO A 205 -28.35 -31.81 -16.80
CA PRO A 205 -28.58 -32.77 -15.71
C PRO A 205 -28.03 -34.20 -15.97
N ASP A 206 -27.17 -34.41 -16.96
CA ASP A 206 -26.61 -35.74 -17.29
C ASP A 206 -25.54 -36.19 -16.27
N TYR A 207 -25.78 -37.34 -15.64
CA TYR A 207 -24.92 -37.85 -14.58
C TYR A 207 -23.61 -38.45 -15.13
N ASP A 208 -23.63 -39.06 -16.31
CA ASP A 208 -22.39 -39.57 -16.91
C ASP A 208 -21.48 -38.42 -17.32
N GLY A 209 -22.03 -37.42 -18.01
CA GLY A 209 -21.31 -36.20 -18.35
C GLY A 209 -20.72 -35.47 -17.15
N ILE A 210 -21.50 -35.24 -16.08
CA ILE A 210 -21.02 -34.60 -14.83
C ILE A 210 -19.84 -35.40 -14.26
N LEU A 211 -20.00 -36.71 -14.06
CA LEU A 211 -18.98 -37.53 -13.40
C LEU A 211 -17.73 -37.69 -14.27
N THR A 212 -17.88 -37.86 -15.58
CA THR A 212 -16.77 -37.89 -16.54
C THR A 212 -16.01 -36.58 -16.56
N ARG A 213 -16.70 -35.42 -16.59
CA ARG A 213 -16.05 -34.11 -16.60
C ARG A 213 -15.32 -33.82 -15.29
N PHE A 214 -15.93 -34.19 -14.16
CA PHE A 214 -15.29 -34.08 -12.84
C PHE A 214 -13.98 -34.87 -12.77
N VAL A 215 -14.00 -36.17 -13.13
CA VAL A 215 -12.80 -37.03 -13.08
C VAL A 215 -11.68 -36.48 -13.96
N GLN A 216 -12.00 -35.90 -15.12
CA GLN A 216 -11.01 -35.27 -16.00
C GLN A 216 -10.30 -34.08 -15.35
N ARG A 217 -11.02 -33.23 -14.61
CA ARG A 217 -10.48 -31.99 -14.01
C ARG A 217 -9.91 -32.18 -12.61
N ALA A 218 -10.56 -32.98 -11.77
CA ALA A 218 -10.20 -33.23 -10.37
C ALA A 218 -8.91 -34.07 -10.16
N GLN A 219 -8.28 -34.52 -11.24
CA GLN A 219 -6.95 -35.16 -11.22
C GLN A 219 -5.80 -34.21 -11.62
N VAL A 220 -6.10 -32.98 -12.05
CA VAL A 220 -5.10 -31.96 -12.36
C VAL A 220 -4.59 -31.36 -11.05
N ILE A 221 -3.28 -31.37 -10.87
CA ILE A 221 -2.62 -30.77 -9.69
C ILE A 221 -2.84 -29.26 -9.72
N ASP A 222 -3.33 -28.72 -8.60
CA ASP A 222 -3.45 -27.28 -8.35
C ASP A 222 -2.10 -26.77 -7.82
N GLU A 223 -1.27 -26.24 -8.74
CA GLU A 223 0.02 -25.65 -8.39
C GLU A 223 -0.13 -24.21 -7.88
N PRO A 224 0.50 -23.83 -6.75
CA PRO A 224 0.39 -22.48 -6.24
C PRO A 224 0.95 -21.43 -7.20
N PHE A 225 0.11 -20.45 -7.57
CA PHE A 225 0.41 -19.34 -8.49
C PHE A 225 1.78 -18.63 -8.27
N PHE A 226 2.32 -18.66 -7.05
CA PHE A 226 3.65 -18.08 -6.78
C PHE A 226 4.80 -18.81 -7.47
N ILE A 227 4.65 -20.09 -7.82
CA ILE A 227 5.67 -20.88 -8.53
C ILE A 227 5.83 -20.35 -9.97
N ASP A 228 4.72 -20.17 -10.68
CA ASP A 228 4.70 -19.57 -12.02
C ASP A 228 5.13 -18.09 -12.03
N ALA A 229 4.77 -17.33 -11.01
CA ALA A 229 5.07 -15.90 -10.94
C ALA A 229 6.52 -15.58 -10.53
N ALA A 230 7.21 -16.48 -9.81
CA ALA A 230 8.54 -16.23 -9.26
C ALA A 230 9.63 -15.84 -10.29
N PRO A 231 9.75 -16.49 -11.47
CA PRO A 231 10.73 -16.10 -12.48
C PRO A 231 10.52 -14.67 -13.00
N TYR A 232 9.26 -14.28 -13.21
CA TYR A 232 8.90 -12.94 -13.69
C TYR A 232 9.13 -11.87 -12.62
N ALA A 233 8.83 -12.17 -11.35
CA ALA A 233 9.12 -11.27 -10.23
C ALA A 233 10.62 -11.02 -10.07
N GLY A 234 11.46 -12.06 -10.18
CA GLY A 234 12.92 -11.93 -10.15
C GLY A 234 13.46 -11.09 -11.32
N GLY A 235 12.99 -11.34 -12.54
CA GLY A 235 13.37 -10.55 -13.72
C GLY A 235 13.00 -9.07 -13.61
N ALA A 236 11.77 -8.77 -13.17
CA ALA A 236 11.30 -7.40 -12.99
C ALA A 236 12.12 -6.63 -11.93
N ALA A 237 12.42 -7.29 -10.79
CA ALA A 237 13.26 -6.70 -9.74
C ALA A 237 14.69 -6.41 -10.24
N GLY A 238 15.29 -7.31 -11.01
CA GLY A 238 16.61 -7.12 -11.62
C GLY A 238 16.66 -5.92 -12.57
N VAL A 239 15.68 -5.79 -13.47
CA VAL A 239 15.57 -4.65 -14.40
C VAL A 239 15.36 -3.33 -13.64
N ALA A 240 14.49 -3.32 -12.62
CA ALA A 240 14.26 -2.14 -11.79
C ALA A 240 15.54 -1.68 -11.06
N PHE A 241 16.33 -2.63 -10.52
CA PHE A 241 17.60 -2.32 -9.86
C PHE A 241 18.65 -1.78 -10.85
N LEU A 242 18.79 -2.39 -12.02
CA LEU A 242 19.70 -1.91 -13.08
C LEU A 242 19.32 -0.51 -13.57
N TRP A 243 18.02 -0.24 -13.76
CA TRP A 243 17.51 1.08 -14.13
C TRP A 243 17.80 2.12 -13.03
N TRP A 244 17.58 1.77 -11.76
CA TRP A 244 17.87 2.65 -10.62
C TRP A 244 19.38 2.94 -10.50
N GLY A 245 20.24 1.92 -10.64
CA GLY A 245 21.69 2.06 -10.68
C GLY A 245 22.15 2.96 -11.84
N GLY A 246 21.69 2.67 -13.05
CA GLY A 246 22.04 3.46 -14.24
C GLY A 246 21.59 4.92 -14.16
N THR A 247 20.37 5.18 -13.71
CA THR A 247 19.84 6.55 -13.55
C THR A 247 20.54 7.32 -12.43
N THR A 248 20.80 6.71 -11.28
CA THR A 248 21.55 7.37 -10.18
C THR A 248 23.00 7.69 -10.57
N LEU A 249 23.70 6.77 -11.26
CA LEU A 249 25.05 7.01 -11.76
C LEU A 249 25.08 8.10 -12.84
N SER A 250 24.13 8.09 -13.78
CA SER A 250 24.00 9.13 -14.81
C SER A 250 23.71 10.51 -14.20
N ALA A 251 22.82 10.58 -13.21
CA ALA A 251 22.52 11.81 -12.48
C ALA A 251 23.74 12.37 -11.75
N ARG A 252 24.52 11.51 -11.06
CA ARG A 252 25.79 11.87 -10.42
C ARG A 252 26.81 12.39 -11.42
N ARG A 253 27.01 11.70 -12.56
CA ARG A 253 27.92 12.13 -13.64
C ARG A 253 27.48 13.44 -14.32
N ALA A 254 26.19 13.73 -14.36
CA ALA A 254 25.68 15.01 -14.87
C ALA A 254 25.94 16.15 -13.86
N ARG A 255 25.58 15.98 -12.58
CA ARG A 255 25.88 16.96 -11.52
C ARG A 255 27.39 17.26 -11.46
N ARG A 256 28.25 16.23 -11.47
CA ARG A 256 29.72 16.37 -11.46
C ARG A 256 30.33 17.03 -12.70
N ARG A 257 29.58 17.21 -13.80
CA ARG A 257 30.00 18.01 -14.96
C ARG A 257 29.58 19.45 -14.80
N ASP A 258 28.34 19.69 -14.39
CA ASP A 258 27.82 21.02 -14.07
C ASP A 258 28.72 21.68 -12.98
N GLU A 259 28.97 21.00 -11.85
CA GLU A 259 29.87 21.47 -10.76
C GLU A 259 31.29 21.81 -11.23
N LYS A 260 31.85 21.08 -12.22
CA LYS A 260 33.17 21.40 -12.78
C LYS A 260 33.16 22.70 -13.57
N ASN A 261 32.13 22.91 -14.39
CA ASN A 261 31.96 24.14 -15.15
C ASN A 261 31.79 25.35 -14.21
N HIS A 262 31.17 25.17 -13.04
CA HIS A 262 31.05 26.24 -12.04
C HIS A 262 32.42 26.55 -11.41
N LEU A 263 33.19 25.52 -11.02
CA LEU A 263 34.55 25.68 -10.48
C LEU A 263 35.48 26.45 -11.43
N GLU A 264 35.41 26.19 -12.74
CA GLU A 264 36.17 26.93 -13.76
C GLU A 264 35.93 28.45 -13.74
N VAL A 265 34.75 28.89 -13.28
CA VAL A 265 34.37 30.30 -13.18
C VAL A 265 34.56 30.86 -11.76
N SER A 266 34.18 30.10 -10.74
CA SER A 266 34.17 30.56 -9.35
C SER A 266 35.53 30.52 -8.67
N VAL A 267 36.39 29.53 -8.97
CA VAL A 267 37.70 29.41 -8.31
C VAL A 267 38.62 30.59 -8.63
N PRO A 268 38.76 31.06 -9.90
CA PRO A 268 39.56 32.26 -10.18
C PRO A 268 39.04 33.53 -9.48
N VAL A 269 37.71 33.70 -9.44
CA VAL A 269 37.03 34.84 -8.77
C VAL A 269 37.30 34.83 -7.26
N LEU A 270 37.14 33.67 -6.62
CA LEU A 270 37.41 33.52 -5.18
C LEU A 270 38.90 33.66 -4.85
N ASN A 271 39.79 33.19 -5.73
CA ASN A 271 41.24 33.33 -5.55
C ASN A 271 41.69 34.80 -5.64
N GLU A 272 41.19 35.57 -6.60
CA GLU A 272 41.37 37.04 -6.68
C GLU A 272 40.97 37.71 -5.35
N GLU A 273 39.82 37.31 -4.81
CA GLU A 273 39.25 37.89 -3.59
C GLU A 273 40.00 37.49 -2.31
N ILE A 274 40.48 36.25 -2.22
CA ILE A 274 41.33 35.76 -1.12
C ILE A 274 42.66 36.51 -1.13
N ILE A 275 43.31 36.66 -2.29
CA ILE A 275 44.59 37.37 -2.38
C ILE A 275 44.40 38.83 -1.94
N ALA A 276 43.41 39.53 -2.49
CA ALA A 276 43.13 40.93 -2.13
C ALA A 276 42.79 41.10 -0.64
N LEU A 277 41.97 40.21 -0.06
CA LEU A 277 41.63 40.27 1.36
C LEU A 277 42.81 39.88 2.27
N SER A 278 43.61 38.89 1.89
CA SER A 278 44.80 38.49 2.66
C SER A 278 45.82 39.63 2.76
N GLN A 279 46.00 40.41 1.69
CA GLN A 279 46.85 41.61 1.71
C GLN A 279 46.27 42.66 2.67
N GLN A 280 44.98 42.98 2.53
CA GLN A 280 44.28 43.96 3.38
C GLN A 280 44.32 43.58 4.88
N VAL A 281 44.19 42.30 5.21
CA VAL A 281 44.22 41.81 6.59
C VAL A 281 45.66 41.72 7.13
N SER A 282 46.66 41.46 6.27
CA SER A 282 48.08 41.48 6.65
C SER A 282 48.60 42.89 7.01
N GLU A 283 47.93 43.93 6.53
CA GLU A 283 48.23 45.34 6.84
C GLU A 283 47.59 45.83 8.16
N LEU A 284 46.85 44.98 8.89
CA LEU A 284 46.23 45.36 10.16
C LEU A 284 47.28 45.68 11.24
N PRO A 285 47.24 46.87 11.88
CA PRO A 285 48.16 47.19 12.95
C PRO A 285 47.92 46.31 14.18
N THR A 286 49.02 45.90 14.81
CA THR A 286 49.01 45.23 16.12
C THR A 286 48.52 46.19 17.20
N THR A 287 47.71 45.67 18.13
CA THR A 287 47.10 46.43 19.23
C THR A 287 47.23 45.66 20.54
N SER A 288 47.39 46.39 21.65
CA SER A 288 47.41 45.84 23.00
C SER A 288 46.01 45.61 23.58
N ASP A 289 44.97 46.15 22.93
CA ASP A 289 43.59 45.93 23.35
C ASP A 289 43.17 44.45 23.15
N PRO A 290 42.69 43.75 24.20
CA PRO A 290 42.36 42.33 24.09
C PRO A 290 41.22 42.01 23.10
N GLU A 291 40.20 42.85 23.00
CA GLU A 291 39.04 42.60 22.14
C GLU A 291 39.39 42.82 20.67
N GLN A 292 40.06 43.94 20.35
CA GLN A 292 40.57 44.20 19.00
C GLN A 292 41.62 43.16 18.58
N SER A 293 42.51 42.74 19.51
CA SER A 293 43.50 41.68 19.25
C SER A 293 42.82 40.34 18.93
N LYS A 294 41.71 40.01 19.61
CA LYS A 294 40.92 38.81 19.33
C LYS A 294 40.25 38.91 17.96
N VAL A 295 39.50 39.97 17.67
CA VAL A 295 38.79 40.11 16.37
C VAL A 295 39.78 40.12 15.20
N SER A 296 40.94 40.74 15.34
CA SER A 296 42.01 40.71 14.32
C SER A 296 42.49 39.27 14.04
N LYS A 297 42.70 38.44 15.07
CA LYS A 297 43.05 37.02 14.93
C LYS A 297 41.92 36.20 14.31
N ASP A 298 40.67 36.43 14.73
CA ASP A 298 39.50 35.72 14.21
C ASP A 298 39.31 36.01 12.70
N VAL A 299 39.59 37.23 12.23
CA VAL A 299 39.61 37.59 10.80
C VAL A 299 40.75 36.89 10.06
N LEU A 300 41.98 36.90 10.60
CA LEU A 300 43.13 36.21 10.01
C LEU A 300 42.87 34.70 9.84
N ASP A 301 42.38 34.03 10.88
CA ASP A 301 42.02 32.60 10.83
C ASP A 301 40.92 32.34 9.80
N THR A 302 39.90 33.20 9.73
CA THR A 302 38.80 33.07 8.76
C THR A 302 39.29 33.17 7.31
N VAL A 303 40.25 34.05 7.02
CA VAL A 303 40.84 34.21 5.67
C VAL A 303 41.72 33.01 5.31
N GLU A 304 42.59 32.55 6.22
CA GLU A 304 43.44 31.38 5.95
C GLU A 304 42.60 30.09 5.81
N LYS A 305 41.53 29.95 6.59
CA LYS A 305 40.54 28.89 6.43
C LYS A 305 39.78 28.96 5.09
N ALA A 306 39.49 30.17 4.60
CA ALA A 306 38.89 30.36 3.27
C ALA A 306 39.86 29.91 2.16
N ARG A 307 41.14 30.27 2.28
CA ARG A 307 42.22 29.84 1.38
C ARG A 307 42.37 28.33 1.35
N HIS A 308 42.63 27.69 2.49
CA HIS A 308 42.83 26.25 2.57
C HIS A 308 41.60 25.48 2.03
N ARG A 309 40.39 25.99 2.26
CA ARG A 309 39.16 25.38 1.75
C ARG A 309 38.96 25.61 0.24
N LEU A 310 39.51 26.67 -0.35
CA LEU A 310 39.54 26.86 -1.80
C LEU A 310 40.54 25.88 -2.46
N ASP A 311 41.71 25.69 -1.86
CA ASP A 311 42.74 24.75 -2.35
C ASP A 311 42.22 23.30 -2.43
N GLU A 312 41.26 22.92 -1.57
CA GLU A 312 40.64 21.58 -1.57
C GLU A 312 39.31 21.47 -2.35
N ALA A 313 38.82 22.55 -2.96
CA ALA A 313 37.46 22.65 -3.48
C ALA A 313 37.14 21.66 -4.61
N LYS A 314 36.02 20.93 -4.48
CA LYS A 314 35.59 19.86 -5.41
C LYS A 314 34.19 20.05 -5.97
N GLY A 315 33.47 21.11 -5.58
CA GLY A 315 32.22 21.53 -6.20
C GLY A 315 31.57 22.72 -5.48
N ASP A 316 30.33 23.02 -5.89
CA ASP A 316 29.53 24.16 -5.43
C ASP A 316 29.51 24.34 -3.91
N GLU A 317 29.32 23.25 -3.14
CA GLU A 317 29.25 23.25 -1.67
C GLU A 317 30.54 23.75 -1.00
N ASP A 318 31.71 23.56 -1.63
CA ASP A 318 32.98 24.10 -1.13
C ASP A 318 33.09 25.60 -1.45
N THR A 319 32.74 26.00 -2.67
CA THR A 319 32.78 27.41 -3.09
C THR A 319 31.76 28.30 -2.35
N GLU A 320 30.60 27.77 -2.00
CA GLU A 320 29.62 28.44 -1.12
C GLU A 320 30.22 28.68 0.27
N ALA A 321 30.90 27.68 0.84
CA ALA A 321 31.56 27.82 2.12
C ALA A 321 32.74 28.81 2.09
N VAL A 322 33.53 28.85 1.02
CA VAL A 322 34.60 29.86 0.84
C VAL A 322 34.01 31.27 0.75
N ALA A 323 32.98 31.49 -0.07
CA ALA A 323 32.28 32.78 -0.17
C ALA A 323 31.67 33.22 1.17
N THR A 324 31.11 32.29 1.94
CA THR A 324 30.59 32.54 3.31
C THR A 324 31.70 33.00 4.26
N LEU A 325 32.87 32.36 4.23
CA LEU A 325 34.03 32.73 5.04
C LEU A 325 34.56 34.12 4.65
N LEU A 326 34.62 34.44 3.35
CA LEU A 326 35.00 35.78 2.87
C LEU A 326 34.01 36.85 3.34
N GLY A 327 32.71 36.59 3.29
CA GLY A 327 31.68 37.47 3.87
C GLY A 327 31.89 37.69 5.36
N SER A 328 32.16 36.62 6.11
CA SER A 328 32.40 36.64 7.56
C SER A 328 33.66 37.43 7.93
N ALA A 329 34.77 37.27 7.18
CA ALA A 329 35.99 38.03 7.37
C ALA A 329 35.80 39.53 7.08
N ARG A 330 35.04 39.88 6.02
CA ARG A 330 34.69 41.28 5.70
C ARG A 330 33.80 41.92 6.78
N TYR A 331 32.87 41.16 7.36
CA TYR A 331 32.11 41.62 8.53
C TYR A 331 33.03 41.81 9.75
N GLY A 332 33.93 40.87 10.04
CA GLY A 332 34.91 41.01 11.12
C GLY A 332 35.81 42.25 11.01
N MET A 333 36.18 42.67 9.79
CA MET A 333 36.88 43.94 9.54
C MET A 333 36.04 45.16 9.95
N VAL A 334 34.72 45.16 9.69
CA VAL A 334 33.81 46.22 10.13
C VAL A 334 33.66 46.22 11.66
N CYS A 335 33.59 45.05 12.29
CA CYS A 335 33.57 44.92 13.75
C CYS A 335 34.85 45.48 14.39
N LEU A 336 36.02 45.18 13.81
CA LEU A 336 37.31 45.68 14.28
C LEU A 336 37.38 47.22 14.18
N GLU A 337 36.86 47.81 13.11
CA GLU A 337 36.80 49.25 12.94
C GLU A 337 35.80 49.92 13.91
N ALA A 338 34.65 49.28 14.17
CA ALA A 338 33.71 49.75 15.19
C ALA A 338 34.35 49.77 16.59
N LEU A 339 35.07 48.71 16.99
CA LEU A 339 35.79 48.64 18.26
C LEU A 339 36.89 49.71 18.35
N ARG A 340 37.66 49.94 17.28
CA ARG A 340 38.67 51.02 17.22
C ARG A 340 38.05 52.42 17.37
N ALA A 341 36.86 52.61 16.82
CA ALA A 341 36.10 53.86 16.92
C ALA A 341 35.31 54.01 18.25
N GLY A 342 35.43 53.06 19.19
CA GLY A 342 34.68 53.07 20.45
C GLY A 342 33.17 52.91 20.28
N LYS A 343 32.73 52.29 19.18
CA LYS A 343 31.33 52.06 18.82
C LYS A 343 30.92 50.61 19.16
N PRO A 344 29.64 50.35 19.44
CA PRO A 344 29.15 48.98 19.56
C PRO A 344 29.37 48.21 18.25
N ILE A 345 29.60 46.90 18.38
CA ILE A 345 29.66 45.99 17.23
C ILE A 345 28.32 46.07 16.47
N PRO A 346 28.32 46.35 15.16
CA PRO A 346 27.09 46.45 14.37
C PRO A 346 26.44 45.08 14.17
N GLU A 347 25.13 45.02 13.99
CA GLU A 347 24.43 43.79 13.61
C GLU A 347 24.83 43.32 12.19
N PRO A 348 24.89 42.00 11.92
CA PRO A 348 25.19 41.48 10.58
C PRO A 348 24.14 41.86 9.52
N THR A 349 24.55 42.63 8.53
CA THR A 349 23.76 42.96 7.33
C THR A 349 24.22 42.14 6.11
N PRO A 350 23.36 41.92 5.09
CA PRO A 350 23.80 41.33 3.82
C PRO A 350 24.91 42.17 3.18
N PRO A 351 25.76 41.57 2.34
CA PRO A 351 26.82 42.33 1.66
C PRO A 351 26.26 43.32 0.64
N CYS A 352 27.11 44.25 0.19
CA CYS A 352 26.77 45.16 -0.89
C CYS A 352 26.38 44.40 -2.17
N PHE A 353 25.20 44.72 -2.71
CA PHE A 353 24.66 44.08 -3.90
C PHE A 353 25.52 44.30 -5.16
N PHE A 354 26.13 45.48 -5.32
CA PHE A 354 26.90 45.79 -6.53
C PHE A 354 28.25 45.07 -6.56
N ASP A 355 28.95 45.02 -5.43
CA ASP A 355 30.17 44.23 -5.25
C ASP A 355 30.23 43.67 -3.81
N PRO A 356 30.08 42.34 -3.61
CA PRO A 356 30.18 41.74 -2.28
C PRO A 356 31.54 41.97 -1.58
N ARG A 357 32.59 42.32 -2.34
CA ARG A 357 33.91 42.64 -1.81
C ARG A 357 33.92 43.92 -0.96
N HIS A 358 32.95 44.82 -1.14
CA HIS A 358 32.76 46.00 -0.29
C HIS A 358 32.31 45.66 1.15
N GLY A 359 31.89 44.41 1.40
CA GLY A 359 31.45 43.97 2.73
C GLY A 359 29.99 44.35 3.06
N PRO A 360 29.64 44.38 4.36
CA PRO A 360 28.26 44.59 4.84
C PRO A 360 27.61 45.88 4.34
N SER A 361 26.30 45.81 4.07
CA SER A 361 25.50 46.97 3.67
C SER A 361 25.20 47.92 4.84
N THR A 362 25.01 49.20 4.53
CA THR A 362 24.65 50.26 5.49
C THR A 362 23.37 51.01 5.10
N ALA A 363 22.91 50.86 3.86
CA ALA A 363 21.68 51.46 3.35
C ALA A 363 20.99 50.56 2.31
N ALA A 364 19.71 50.82 2.10
CA ALA A 364 18.92 50.27 0.99
C ALA A 364 18.71 51.38 -0.06
N VAL A 365 18.77 51.02 -1.35
CA VAL A 365 18.47 51.95 -2.46
C VAL A 365 17.57 51.28 -3.48
N GLU A 366 16.61 52.03 -4.05
CA GLU A 366 15.92 51.58 -5.26
C GLU A 366 16.86 51.70 -6.47
N TRP A 367 16.98 50.62 -7.23
CA TRP A 367 17.81 50.58 -8.43
C TRP A 367 17.20 49.66 -9.49
N ALA A 368 17.38 50.02 -10.75
CA ALA A 368 17.02 49.21 -11.91
C ALA A 368 18.25 49.09 -12.83
N PRO A 369 18.65 47.87 -13.25
CA PRO A 369 19.59 47.71 -14.35
C PRO A 369 18.96 48.17 -15.67
N GLU A 370 19.78 48.50 -16.66
CA GLU A 370 19.31 48.87 -18.00
C GLU A 370 18.43 47.74 -18.60
N GLY A 371 17.21 48.08 -19.00
CA GLY A 371 16.21 47.13 -19.49
C GLY A 371 15.64 46.15 -18.45
N GLY A 372 15.99 46.29 -17.17
CA GLY A 372 15.54 45.41 -16.08
C GLY A 372 14.46 46.03 -15.18
N SER A 373 13.97 45.23 -14.22
CA SER A 373 13.00 45.67 -13.22
C SER A 373 13.65 46.46 -12.09
N ALA A 374 13.01 47.56 -11.67
CA ALA A 374 13.35 48.24 -10.42
C ALA A 374 13.23 47.29 -9.22
N ARG A 375 14.17 47.41 -8.28
CA ARG A 375 14.26 46.60 -7.06
C ARG A 375 15.00 47.36 -5.98
N GLU A 376 14.63 47.13 -4.73
CA GLU A 376 15.44 47.55 -3.59
C GLU A 376 16.69 46.66 -3.49
N VAL A 377 17.86 47.28 -3.36
CA VAL A 377 19.14 46.59 -3.17
C VAL A 377 19.88 47.14 -1.95
N GLN A 378 20.50 46.23 -1.20
CA GLN A 378 21.27 46.55 -0.01
C GLN A 378 22.71 46.90 -0.42
N VAL A 379 23.24 48.02 0.04
CA VAL A 379 24.49 48.62 -0.48
C VAL A 379 25.40 49.17 0.62
N CYS A 380 26.70 49.17 0.37
CA CYS A 380 27.68 49.86 1.21
C CYS A 380 27.54 51.40 1.08
N THR A 381 28.11 52.14 2.04
CA THR A 381 28.05 53.60 2.08
C THR A 381 28.55 54.27 0.80
N ALA A 382 29.62 53.74 0.18
CA ALA A 382 30.19 54.28 -1.05
C ALA A 382 29.26 54.10 -2.27
N CYS A 383 28.65 52.92 -2.40
CA CYS A 383 27.68 52.64 -3.46
C CYS A 383 26.36 53.40 -3.25
N ALA A 384 25.91 53.59 -2.01
CA ALA A 384 24.78 54.45 -1.67
C ALA A 384 25.02 55.90 -2.14
N ALA A 385 26.22 56.44 -1.87
CA ALA A 385 26.60 57.78 -2.30
C ALA A 385 26.64 57.93 -3.83
N ARG A 386 27.21 56.95 -4.56
CA ARG A 386 27.20 56.93 -6.04
C ARG A 386 25.78 56.89 -6.60
N ALA A 387 24.92 56.01 -6.06
CA ALA A 387 23.53 55.90 -6.48
C ALA A 387 22.74 57.20 -6.24
N ALA A 388 22.91 57.84 -5.07
CA ALA A 388 22.31 59.14 -4.77
C ALA A 388 22.80 60.26 -5.70
N ALA A 389 24.07 60.21 -6.12
CA ALA A 389 24.66 61.11 -7.11
C ALA A 389 24.27 60.78 -8.57
N LYS A 390 23.42 59.76 -8.81
CA LYS A 390 23.07 59.23 -10.14
C LYS A 390 24.29 58.78 -10.97
N GLN A 391 25.36 58.38 -10.29
CA GLN A 391 26.55 57.78 -10.90
C GLN A 391 26.40 56.26 -10.93
N GLU A 392 27.04 55.61 -11.89
CA GLU A 392 27.09 54.15 -11.92
C GLU A 392 27.82 53.62 -10.67
N PRO A 393 27.21 52.72 -9.88
CA PRO A 393 27.88 52.05 -8.77
C PRO A 393 29.04 51.19 -9.26
N GLU A 394 29.99 50.87 -8.38
CA GLU A 394 31.06 49.95 -8.73
C GLU A 394 30.52 48.51 -8.73
N ILE A 395 30.28 47.98 -9.93
CA ILE A 395 29.70 46.66 -10.15
C ILE A 395 30.80 45.61 -10.26
N ARG A 396 30.67 44.49 -9.52
CA ARG A 396 31.54 43.32 -9.67
C ARG A 396 31.31 42.66 -11.01
N MET A 397 32.20 42.99 -11.95
CA MET A 397 32.32 42.31 -13.24
C MET A 397 33.17 41.05 -13.10
N VAL A 398 32.71 39.97 -13.72
CA VAL A 398 33.39 38.68 -13.82
C VAL A 398 33.60 38.37 -15.30
N MET A 399 34.80 37.89 -15.65
CA MET A 399 35.15 37.50 -17.01
C MET A 399 34.64 36.08 -17.29
N LEU A 400 33.74 35.94 -18.26
CA LEU A 400 33.28 34.63 -18.74
C LEU A 400 33.31 34.61 -20.27
N ARG A 401 34.10 33.71 -20.86
CA ARG A 401 34.30 33.58 -22.32
C ARG A 401 34.66 34.94 -22.96
N ASP A 402 35.72 35.53 -22.42
CA ASP A 402 36.31 36.82 -22.85
C ASP A 402 35.36 38.02 -22.84
N ARG A 403 34.24 37.93 -22.10
CA ARG A 403 33.30 39.04 -21.93
C ARG A 403 33.08 39.35 -20.45
N PRO A 404 33.27 40.61 -20.01
CA PRO A 404 32.93 41.02 -18.65
C PRO A 404 31.42 41.04 -18.48
N ARG A 405 30.93 40.48 -17.38
CA ARG A 405 29.51 40.37 -17.04
C ARG A 405 29.30 40.68 -15.57
N PRO A 406 28.23 41.42 -15.16
CA PRO A 406 27.91 41.57 -13.75
C PRO A 406 27.65 40.19 -13.13
N TYR A 407 28.21 39.93 -11.95
CA TYR A 407 28.23 38.59 -11.35
C TYR A 407 26.82 37.98 -11.19
N TRP A 408 25.80 38.79 -10.85
CA TRP A 408 24.41 38.33 -10.73
C TRP A 408 23.82 37.82 -12.06
N THR A 409 24.37 38.22 -13.21
CA THR A 409 23.92 37.69 -14.52
C THR A 409 24.46 36.30 -14.81
N LEU A 410 25.41 35.80 -14.02
CA LEU A 410 25.97 34.43 -14.06
C LEU A 410 25.23 33.55 -13.04
N GLY A 411 23.89 33.58 -13.11
CA GLY A 411 23.00 33.04 -12.09
C GLY A 411 23.08 31.52 -11.86
N GLU A 412 23.69 30.80 -12.81
CA GLU A 412 23.96 29.38 -12.73
C GLU A 412 25.43 29.13 -12.32
N GLU A 413 26.37 29.73 -13.06
CA GLU A 413 27.81 29.51 -12.91
C GLU A 413 28.39 30.05 -11.59
N LEU A 414 27.76 31.07 -10.99
CA LEU A 414 28.12 31.66 -9.70
C LEU A 414 27.02 31.45 -8.63
N ALA A 415 26.13 30.47 -8.82
CA ALA A 415 25.05 30.17 -7.87
C ALA A 415 25.56 30.00 -6.43
N SER A 416 26.63 29.22 -6.23
CA SER A 416 27.27 28.98 -4.94
C SER A 416 27.96 30.21 -4.34
N TYR A 417 28.62 31.02 -5.17
CA TYR A 417 29.25 32.29 -4.76
C TYR A 417 28.21 33.25 -4.18
N MET A 418 27.08 33.43 -4.88
CA MET A 418 25.97 34.28 -4.41
C MET A 418 25.31 33.69 -3.16
N ASP A 419 25.01 32.39 -3.16
CA ASP A 419 24.40 31.68 -2.04
C ASP A 419 25.26 31.77 -0.76
N GLY A 420 26.59 31.77 -0.90
CA GLY A 420 27.55 31.86 0.20
C GLY A 420 27.74 33.28 0.72
N TYR A 421 27.88 34.28 -0.15
CA TYR A 421 27.95 35.69 0.27
C TYR A 421 26.66 36.16 0.96
N TRP A 422 25.50 35.61 0.58
CA TRP A 422 24.24 35.87 1.27
C TRP A 422 23.96 34.94 2.46
N SER A 423 24.91 34.10 2.87
CA SER A 423 24.80 33.20 4.04
C SER A 423 25.40 33.82 5.31
N GLN A 424 24.80 33.53 6.47
CA GLN A 424 25.38 33.82 7.78
C GLN A 424 26.25 32.66 8.32
N GLY A 425 26.37 31.56 7.57
CA GLY A 425 27.13 30.35 7.98
C GLY A 425 26.45 29.46 9.02
N ASP A 426 25.45 29.97 9.76
CA ASP A 426 24.64 29.22 10.73
C ASP A 426 23.40 28.55 10.12
N GLY A 427 23.27 28.58 8.78
CA GLY A 427 22.12 28.10 8.03
C GLY A 427 21.06 29.18 7.76
N LYS A 428 21.14 30.37 8.35
CA LYS A 428 20.37 31.53 7.91
C LYS A 428 20.97 32.10 6.63
N ARG A 429 20.10 32.59 5.74
CA ARG A 429 20.48 33.23 4.48
C ARG A 429 19.64 34.49 4.28
N TRP A 430 20.27 35.59 3.91
CA TRP A 430 19.59 36.81 3.48
C TRP A 430 18.98 36.62 2.09
N TRP A 431 18.00 37.47 1.74
CA TRP A 431 17.38 37.43 0.43
C TRP A 431 18.29 38.03 -0.66
N PHE A 432 18.54 37.30 -1.74
CA PHE A 432 19.26 37.83 -2.90
C PHE A 432 18.33 38.70 -3.77
N PRO A 433 18.64 40.00 -4.01
CA PRO A 433 17.72 40.92 -4.68
C PRO A 433 17.39 40.58 -6.14
N ASP A 434 18.34 40.02 -6.91
CA ASP A 434 18.11 39.70 -8.32
C ASP A 434 17.22 38.44 -8.47
N GLN A 435 16.11 38.59 -9.19
CA GLN A 435 15.15 37.49 -9.37
C GLN A 435 15.57 36.47 -10.43
N ASP A 436 16.31 36.90 -11.44
CA ASP A 436 16.70 36.08 -12.57
C ASP A 436 17.89 35.19 -12.19
N ALA A 437 18.83 35.72 -11.40
CA ALA A 437 19.90 34.98 -10.75
C ALA A 437 19.36 33.84 -9.88
N ARG A 438 18.42 34.15 -8.97
CA ARG A 438 17.77 33.11 -8.14
C ARG A 438 17.02 32.09 -9.00
N ARG A 439 16.30 32.53 -10.04
CA ARG A 439 15.58 31.62 -10.94
C ARG A 439 16.52 30.72 -11.73
N ALA A 440 17.70 31.20 -12.14
CA ALA A 440 18.73 30.40 -12.80
C ALA A 440 19.30 29.33 -11.84
N GLY A 441 19.72 29.72 -10.64
CA GLY A 441 20.19 28.77 -9.62
C GLY A 441 19.11 27.78 -9.15
N GLU A 442 17.84 28.19 -9.08
CA GLU A 442 16.71 27.28 -8.85
C GLU A 442 16.43 26.34 -10.04
N ALA A 443 16.52 26.84 -11.28
CA ALA A 443 16.40 26.02 -12.48
C ALA A 443 17.50 24.95 -12.53
N MET A 444 18.76 25.33 -12.29
CA MET A 444 19.89 24.41 -12.13
C MET A 444 19.61 23.34 -11.07
N ARG A 445 19.28 23.75 -9.84
CA ARG A 445 18.99 22.82 -8.74
C ARG A 445 17.78 21.93 -9.03
N SER A 446 16.74 22.42 -9.71
CA SER A 446 15.58 21.60 -10.09
C SER A 446 15.92 20.58 -11.19
N ARG A 447 16.74 20.93 -12.19
CA ARG A 447 17.30 19.97 -13.17
C ARG A 447 18.09 18.86 -12.47
N TRP A 448 18.86 19.18 -11.42
CA TRP A 448 19.55 18.16 -10.63
C TRP A 448 18.60 17.25 -9.85
N ARG A 449 17.51 17.80 -9.28
CA ARG A 449 16.47 17.01 -8.60
C ARG A 449 15.74 16.08 -9.57
N SER A 450 15.36 16.56 -10.76
CA SER A 450 14.64 15.77 -11.79
C SER A 450 15.47 14.65 -12.42
N ARG A 451 16.80 14.76 -12.39
CA ARG A 451 17.70 13.68 -12.83
C ARG A 451 17.74 12.49 -11.86
N ARG A 452 17.36 12.64 -10.58
CA ARG A 452 17.39 11.55 -9.58
C ARG A 452 16.39 10.44 -9.93
N ALA A 453 16.76 9.19 -9.65
CA ALA A 453 15.92 8.01 -9.92
C ALA A 453 14.49 8.13 -9.34
N GLY A 454 14.35 8.56 -8.07
CA GLY A 454 13.02 8.76 -7.46
C GLY A 454 12.12 9.78 -8.16
N ALA A 455 12.68 10.86 -8.73
CA ALA A 455 11.90 11.86 -9.48
C ALA A 455 11.51 11.36 -10.89
N ARG A 456 12.33 10.47 -11.47
CA ARG A 456 12.00 9.75 -12.71
C ARG A 456 10.96 8.65 -12.48
N LEU A 457 10.98 8.02 -11.32
CA LEU A 457 10.00 7.01 -10.94
C LEU A 457 8.63 7.65 -10.69
N SER A 458 8.56 8.79 -9.98
CA SER A 458 7.29 9.49 -9.75
C SER A 458 6.65 9.98 -11.06
N SER A 459 7.45 10.60 -11.95
CA SER A 459 6.94 11.02 -13.27
C SER A 459 6.53 9.84 -14.16
N PHE A 460 7.14 8.66 -13.99
CA PHE A 460 6.66 7.43 -14.62
C PHE A 460 5.33 6.96 -14.02
N SER A 461 5.19 6.89 -12.69
CA SER A 461 3.93 6.49 -12.05
C SER A 461 2.77 7.43 -12.36
N ASP A 462 3.02 8.74 -12.46
CA ASP A 462 2.02 9.73 -12.84
C ASP A 462 1.54 9.52 -14.29
N SER A 463 2.47 9.18 -15.20
CA SER A 463 2.13 8.90 -16.61
C SER A 463 1.36 7.57 -16.78
N VAL A 464 1.72 6.53 -16.01
CA VAL A 464 0.99 5.25 -15.98
C VAL A 464 -0.39 5.42 -15.35
N GLY A 465 -0.49 6.16 -14.23
CA GLY A 465 -1.78 6.48 -13.60
C GLY A 465 -2.71 7.25 -14.53
N THR A 466 -2.18 8.18 -15.33
CA THR A 466 -2.94 8.93 -16.36
C THR A 466 -3.34 8.06 -17.56
N ALA A 467 -2.51 7.07 -17.94
CA ALA A 467 -2.84 6.11 -18.98
C ALA A 467 -3.88 5.06 -18.53
N ILE A 468 -3.88 4.70 -17.25
CA ILE A 468 -4.89 3.81 -16.66
C ILE A 468 -6.22 4.55 -16.47
N SER A 469 -6.21 5.79 -15.96
CA SER A 469 -7.44 6.57 -15.77
C SER A 469 -8.12 6.95 -17.08
N SER A 470 -7.36 7.21 -18.15
CA SER A 470 -7.93 7.42 -19.49
C SER A 470 -8.52 6.12 -20.08
N ARG A 471 -7.96 4.94 -19.76
CA ARG A 471 -8.56 3.64 -20.13
C ARG A 471 -9.82 3.30 -19.35
N SER A 472 -9.88 3.55 -18.05
CA SER A 472 -11.11 3.34 -17.26
C SER A 472 -12.19 4.39 -17.54
N SER A 473 -11.82 5.58 -18.03
CA SER A 473 -12.76 6.55 -18.60
C SER A 473 -13.37 6.08 -19.93
N SER A 474 -12.63 5.31 -20.73
CA SER A 474 -13.13 4.74 -22.01
C SER A 474 -13.94 3.44 -21.87
N SER A 475 -14.03 2.86 -20.66
CA SER A 475 -14.84 1.66 -20.39
C SER A 475 -16.12 1.95 -19.60
N SER A 476 -16.51 3.22 -19.45
CA SER A 476 -17.73 3.65 -18.74
C SER A 476 -18.60 4.58 -19.60
N TYR A 477 -18.91 4.14 -20.82
CA TYR A 477 -20.07 4.64 -21.57
C TYR A 477 -20.65 3.54 -22.48
N GLY A 478 -21.13 2.47 -21.86
CA GLY A 478 -21.95 1.46 -22.53
C GLY A 478 -23.42 1.85 -22.47
N SER A 479 -23.86 2.73 -23.37
CA SER A 479 -25.28 2.94 -23.65
C SER A 479 -25.56 2.49 -25.07
N TYR A 480 -26.67 1.76 -25.23
CA TYR A 480 -27.16 1.31 -26.51
C TYR A 480 -27.30 2.47 -27.50
N ASP A 481 -26.82 2.26 -28.73
CA ASP A 481 -27.62 2.56 -29.92
C ASP A 481 -27.19 1.61 -31.04
N ASN A 482 -28.20 1.05 -31.70
CA ASN A 482 -28.07 0.28 -32.93
C ASN A 482 -28.15 1.30 -34.08
N ASP A 483 -27.25 1.24 -35.06
CA ASP A 483 -27.69 1.18 -36.46
C ASP A 483 -26.53 0.86 -37.41
N ASN A 484 -26.91 0.26 -38.54
CA ASN A 484 -26.03 0.01 -39.68
C ASN A 484 -25.46 1.34 -40.22
N ASP A 485 -24.20 1.32 -40.64
CA ASP A 485 -23.95 1.35 -42.08
C ASP A 485 -22.55 0.86 -42.48
N ASN A 486 -22.46 0.30 -43.68
CA ASN A 486 -21.19 -0.01 -44.32
C ASN A 486 -20.49 1.29 -44.70
N ASP A 487 -19.18 1.39 -44.48
CA ASP A 487 -18.31 1.54 -45.64
C ASP A 487 -16.84 1.17 -45.43
N ASN A 488 -16.26 0.67 -46.51
CA ASN A 488 -14.89 0.17 -46.58
C ASN A 488 -13.92 1.27 -47.04
N ARG A 489 -12.88 1.59 -46.24
CA ARG A 489 -11.57 2.04 -46.77
C ARG A 489 -10.46 2.08 -45.72
N SER A 490 -9.35 1.43 -46.05
CA SER A 490 -8.06 1.60 -45.38
C SER A 490 -7.38 2.90 -45.80
N SER A 491 -6.79 3.63 -44.85
CA SER A 491 -5.67 4.55 -45.13
C SER A 491 -4.87 4.84 -43.86
N TRP A 492 -3.58 4.47 -43.87
CA TRP A 492 -2.63 4.95 -42.87
C TRP A 492 -2.22 6.39 -43.23
N SER A 493 -2.24 7.30 -42.26
CA SER A 493 -1.55 8.59 -42.37
C SER A 493 -1.19 9.17 -41.01
N SER A 494 0.10 9.45 -40.86
CA SER A 494 0.69 10.15 -39.73
C SER A 494 0.26 11.61 -39.68
N GLY A 495 -0.19 12.10 -38.52
CA GLY A 495 -0.64 13.48 -38.35
C GLY A 495 -0.32 14.07 -36.98
N SER A 496 0.90 14.57 -36.79
CA SER A 496 1.26 15.30 -35.57
C SER A 496 0.58 16.66 -35.52
N SER A 497 -0.32 16.91 -34.55
CA SER A 497 -0.78 18.26 -34.25
C SER A 497 -0.69 18.57 -32.75
N ARG A 498 0.20 19.52 -32.42
CA ARG A 498 0.30 20.10 -31.07
C ARG A 498 -0.88 21.05 -30.89
N ARG A 499 -1.74 20.84 -29.89
CA ARG A 499 -2.66 21.87 -29.40
C ARG A 499 -2.29 22.29 -27.99
N ARG A 500 -1.92 23.57 -27.86
CA ARG A 500 -1.73 24.24 -26.56
C ARG A 500 -3.10 24.63 -26.04
N SER A 501 -3.41 24.25 -24.80
CA SER A 501 -4.58 24.77 -24.08
C SER A 501 -4.09 25.48 -22.82
N TYR A 502 -4.25 26.81 -22.83
CA TYR A 502 -3.99 27.68 -21.70
C TYR A 502 -5.22 27.63 -20.78
N SER A 503 -5.07 27.28 -19.50
CA SER A 503 -6.10 27.56 -18.50
C SER A 503 -5.48 28.19 -17.25
N SER A 504 -6.20 29.16 -16.72
CA SER A 504 -5.72 30.13 -15.75
C SER A 504 -5.77 29.63 -14.31
N ARG A 505 -4.86 30.16 -13.49
CA ARG A 505 -4.93 30.05 -12.04
C ARG A 505 -6.10 30.88 -11.51
N THR A 506 -6.92 30.30 -10.64
CA THR A 506 -7.58 31.04 -9.55
C THR A 506 -7.40 30.27 -8.25
N ARG A 507 -6.96 30.98 -7.21
CA ARG A 507 -6.96 30.49 -5.83
C ARG A 507 -8.31 30.81 -5.21
N SER A 508 -8.80 29.93 -4.34
CA SER A 508 -9.63 30.34 -3.19
C SER A 508 -9.34 29.42 -2.00
N SER A 509 -9.38 30.02 -0.82
CA SER A 509 -8.98 29.43 0.46
C SER A 509 -10.15 29.33 1.44
N GLY A 510 -10.11 28.36 2.35
CA GLY A 510 -10.85 28.40 3.61
C GLY A 510 -11.92 27.32 3.78
N GLY A 511 -12.05 26.83 5.02
CA GLY A 511 -13.09 25.88 5.43
C GLY A 511 -12.52 24.70 6.22
N GLY A 512 -12.51 24.79 7.55
CA GLY A 512 -12.10 23.71 8.46
C GLY A 512 -13.21 23.29 9.41
N SER A 513 -13.01 22.13 10.06
CA SER A 513 -13.95 21.44 10.98
C SER A 513 -15.20 20.83 10.28
N SER A 514 -15.85 19.78 10.81
CA SER A 514 -15.82 19.26 12.19
C SER A 514 -15.97 17.72 12.26
N ARG A 515 -15.80 17.16 13.47
CA ARG A 515 -16.00 15.73 13.79
C ARG A 515 -17.39 15.49 14.40
N ARG A 516 -17.83 14.21 14.42
CA ARG A 516 -18.84 13.59 15.32
C ARG A 516 -20.31 13.96 14.99
N SER A 517 -21.10 13.03 14.45
CA SER A 517 -21.91 12.02 15.18
C SER A 517 -22.83 11.28 14.16
N SER A 518 -23.48 10.12 14.37
CA SER A 518 -23.42 9.05 15.39
C SER A 518 -24.33 7.87 14.99
N ARG A 519 -24.00 6.62 15.41
CA ARG A 519 -24.88 5.50 15.86
C ARG A 519 -26.12 5.15 15.00
N ARG A 520 -26.25 3.92 14.47
CA ARG A 520 -26.80 2.66 15.09
C ARG A 520 -26.81 1.58 13.96
N SER A 521 -27.04 0.26 14.11
CA SER A 521 -26.93 -0.81 15.14
C SER A 521 -27.38 -2.12 14.42
N GLY A 522 -27.09 -3.37 14.82
CA GLY A 522 -26.44 -3.97 16.01
C GLY A 522 -26.93 -5.43 16.17
N GLY A 523 -26.17 -6.30 16.84
CA GLY A 523 -26.51 -7.73 17.06
C GLY A 523 -26.00 -8.65 15.93
N SER A 524 -25.18 -9.70 16.11
CA SER A 524 -24.95 -10.72 17.17
C SER A 524 -25.62 -12.07 16.89
N ARG A 525 -24.99 -13.15 17.41
CA ARG A 525 -25.21 -14.60 17.15
C ARG A 525 -24.49 -15.07 15.87
N GLY A 526 -23.65 -16.10 15.88
CA GLY A 526 -23.26 -17.02 16.97
C GLY A 526 -24.11 -18.27 17.01
N PHE A 527 -23.52 -19.36 16.51
CA PHE A 527 -23.68 -20.74 16.91
C PHE A 527 -22.28 -21.38 16.95
#